data_AF-A0A6G7ZY70-F1
#
_entry.id   AF-A0A6G7ZY70-F1
#
_cell.length_a   1.000
_cell.length_b   1.000
_cell.length_c   1.000
_cell.angle_alpha   90.00
_cell.angle_beta   90.00
_cell.angle_gamma   90.00
#
_symmetry.space_group_name_H-M   'P 1'
#
loop_
_entity.id
_entity.type
_entity.pdbx_description
1 polymer ?
#
loop_
_entity_poly.entity_id
_entity_poly.type
_entity_poly.pdbx_seq_one_letter_code
_entity_poly.pdbx_strand_id
1 'polypeptide(L)'
;MAHCRSPKTTAPATSSCRSTGSEAMPTEFTPVSALLGGALIGLAATLLYAGIGRIAGISGILNNAIEQPAQRGWRTAFLLGLIAAAGLWFAGNGIAPRTGFPLGWLLLAGVLVGFGTRIGNGCTSGHGICGLARFSKRSLIAVITFMGSGIATAYVLRHLLAVLP
;
A
#
# COMPACT_ATOMS: atom_id res chain seq x y z
N MET A 1 27.28 -11.12 24.03
CA MET A 1 27.72 -10.68 25.37
C MET A 1 27.22 -9.26 25.59
N ALA A 2 26.13 -9.10 26.34
CA ALA A 2 25.53 -7.80 26.61
C ALA A 2 26.25 -7.14 27.80
N HIS A 3 26.73 -5.91 27.59
CA HIS A 3 27.43 -5.14 28.63
C HIS A 3 26.39 -4.31 29.41
N CYS A 4 25.81 -4.90 30.46
CA CYS A 4 24.98 -4.17 31.42
C CYS A 4 25.88 -3.38 32.38
N ARG A 5 25.92 -2.07 32.23
CA ARG A 5 26.57 -1.18 33.20
C ARG A 5 25.58 -0.90 34.33
N SER A 6 25.79 -1.52 35.50
CA SER A 6 25.01 -1.22 36.71
C SER A 6 25.28 0.20 37.22
N PRO A 7 24.24 0.96 37.64
CA PRO A 7 24.41 2.27 38.26
C PRO A 7 24.69 2.13 39.77
N LYS A 8 25.63 2.91 40.28
CA LYS A 8 25.77 3.16 41.72
C LYS A 8 24.78 4.27 42.12
N THR A 9 24.17 4.09 43.30
CA THR A 9 23.56 5.12 44.19
C THR A 9 22.05 5.43 44.02
N THR A 10 21.26 4.93 44.99
CA THR A 10 20.05 5.49 45.62
C THR A 10 18.94 6.12 44.75
N ALA A 11 17.99 5.31 44.26
CA ALA A 11 16.60 5.69 43.91
C ALA A 11 15.76 4.41 43.66
N PRO A 12 14.42 4.40 43.88
CA PRO A 12 13.60 3.20 43.78
C PRO A 12 13.59 2.65 42.35
N ALA A 13 13.76 1.33 42.25
CA ALA A 13 13.95 0.59 41.02
C ALA A 13 12.75 0.68 40.07
N THR A 14 12.78 1.62 39.12
CA THR A 14 12.11 1.51 37.83
C THR A 14 13.16 1.13 36.79
N SER A 15 13.61 -0.13 36.87
CA SER A 15 14.49 -0.75 35.89
C SER A 15 13.75 -0.94 34.57
N SER A 16 13.67 0.12 33.77
CA SER A 16 13.22 0.09 32.37
C SER A 16 14.26 -0.63 31.51
N CYS A 17 14.32 -1.96 31.67
CA CYS A 17 14.85 -2.83 30.63
C CYS A 17 13.74 -2.99 29.59
N ARG A 18 13.72 -2.07 28.62
CA ARG A 18 12.94 -2.22 27.40
C ARG A 18 13.61 -3.35 26.60
N SER A 19 13.21 -4.58 26.89
CA SER A 19 13.43 -5.71 26.02
C SER A 19 12.81 -5.35 24.67
N THR A 20 13.66 -5.05 23.69
CA THR A 20 13.41 -5.29 22.27
C THR A 20 13.24 -6.79 22.04
N GLY A 21 12.23 -7.37 22.70
CA GLY A 21 11.60 -8.60 22.27
C GLY A 21 10.59 -8.22 21.21
N SER A 22 10.48 -9.03 20.17
CA SER A 22 9.33 -9.01 19.28
C SER A 22 8.06 -9.04 20.12
N GLU A 23 7.42 -7.90 20.34
CA GLU A 23 6.00 -7.87 20.63
C GLU A 23 5.36 -8.46 19.37
N ALA A 24 5.06 -9.75 19.44
CA ALA A 24 4.15 -10.39 18.52
C ALA A 24 2.91 -9.50 18.51
N MET A 25 2.75 -8.67 17.47
CA MET A 25 1.52 -7.93 17.23
C MET A 25 0.43 -8.99 17.24
N PRO A 26 -0.44 -9.03 18.26
CA PRO A 26 -1.60 -9.89 18.16
C PRO A 26 -2.28 -9.50 16.85
N THR A 27 -2.52 -10.48 15.97
CA THR A 27 -3.46 -10.30 14.87
C THR A 27 -4.83 -10.20 15.51
N GLU A 28 -5.08 -9.04 16.12
CA GLU A 28 -6.40 -8.63 16.58
C GLU A 28 -7.26 -8.63 15.33
N PHE A 29 -8.18 -9.58 15.25
CA PHE A 29 -9.24 -9.52 14.25
C PHE A 29 -9.95 -8.19 14.47
N THR A 30 -9.68 -7.22 13.59
CA THR A 30 -10.24 -5.87 13.64
C THR A 30 -11.27 -5.73 12.52
N PRO A 31 -12.37 -6.50 12.56
CA PRO A 31 -13.33 -6.53 11.46
C PRO A 31 -13.95 -5.15 11.24
N VAL A 32 -14.18 -4.39 12.31
CA VAL A 32 -14.80 -3.06 12.25
C VAL A 32 -13.90 -2.06 11.52
N SER A 33 -12.60 -2.04 11.79
CA SER A 33 -11.69 -1.09 11.12
C SER A 33 -11.51 -1.44 9.64
N ALA A 34 -11.42 -2.74 9.30
CA ALA A 34 -11.36 -3.21 7.93
C ALA A 34 -12.64 -2.87 7.14
N LEU A 35 -13.81 -3.02 7.78
CA LEU A 35 -15.10 -2.71 7.17
C LEU A 35 -15.29 -1.21 6.98
N LEU A 36 -14.90 -0.39 7.96
CA LEU A 36 -14.91 1.08 7.86
C LEU A 36 -13.97 1.57 6.76
N GLY A 37 -12.75 1.05 6.69
CA GLY A 37 -11.80 1.39 5.63
C GLY A 37 -12.32 1.03 4.24
N GLY A 38 -12.85 -0.19 4.09
CA GLY A 38 -13.48 -0.65 2.84
C GLY A 38 -14.68 0.20 2.43
N ALA A 39 -15.55 0.53 3.39
CA ALA A 39 -16.72 1.39 3.17
C ALA A 39 -16.31 2.80 2.73
N LEU A 40 -15.29 3.40 3.36
CA LEU A 40 -14.78 4.72 2.99
C LEU A 40 -14.18 4.73 1.57
N ILE A 41 -13.40 3.72 1.20
CA ILE A 41 -12.83 3.60 -0.15
C ILE A 41 -13.94 3.38 -1.18
N GLY A 42 -14.92 2.53 -0.88
CA GLY A 42 -16.08 2.29 -1.73
C GLY A 42 -16.91 3.55 -1.95
N LEU A 43 -17.18 4.30 -0.88
CA LEU A 43 -17.93 5.56 -0.92
C LEU A 43 -17.16 6.63 -1.70
N ALA A 44 -15.85 6.75 -1.52
CA ALA A 44 -15.03 7.66 -2.31
C ALA A 44 -15.04 7.31 -3.81
N ALA A 45 -14.96 6.02 -4.15
CA ALA A 45 -15.02 5.55 -5.53
C ALA A 45 -16.40 5.78 -6.18
N THR A 46 -17.49 5.57 -5.44
CA THR A 46 -18.85 5.84 -5.93
C THR A 46 -19.12 7.33 -6.06
N LEU A 47 -18.64 8.18 -5.13
CA LEU A 47 -18.75 9.63 -5.26
C LEU A 47 -18.01 10.16 -6.50
N LEU A 48 -16.80 9.64 -6.76
CA LEU A 48 -16.04 10.01 -7.95
C LEU A 48 -16.75 9.58 -9.24
N TYR A 49 -17.31 8.36 -9.24
CA TYR A 49 -18.09 7.85 -10.37
C TYR A 49 -19.40 8.62 -10.57
N ALA A 50 -20.10 8.97 -9.49
CA ALA A 50 -21.37 9.70 -9.54
C ALA A 50 -21.20 11.17 -9.93
N GLY A 51 -20.13 11.83 -9.45
CA GLY A 51 -19.86 13.23 -9.75
C GLY A 51 -19.30 13.45 -11.16
N ILE A 52 -18.32 12.64 -11.59
CA ILE A 52 -17.54 12.89 -12.81
C ILE A 52 -17.82 11.82 -13.90
N GLY A 53 -18.55 10.74 -13.58
CA GLY A 53 -18.85 9.65 -14.52
C GLY A 53 -17.64 8.78 -14.86
N ARG A 54 -16.54 8.90 -14.12
CA ARG A 54 -15.24 8.29 -14.43
C ARG A 54 -14.90 7.19 -13.43
N ILE A 55 -14.29 6.11 -13.93
CA ILE A 55 -13.86 4.96 -13.14
C ILE A 55 -12.56 5.29 -12.37
N ALA A 56 -12.50 4.98 -11.08
CA ALA A 56 -11.32 5.22 -10.23
C ALA A 56 -10.22 4.19 -10.51
N GLY A 57 -9.16 4.59 -11.22
CA GLY A 57 -7.97 3.75 -11.43
C GLY A 57 -6.70 4.61 -11.41
N ILE A 58 -5.84 4.43 -10.40
CA ILE A 58 -4.71 5.34 -10.13
C ILE A 58 -3.74 5.38 -11.32
N SER A 59 -3.34 4.23 -11.87
CA SER A 59 -2.46 4.18 -13.06
C SER A 59 -3.12 4.77 -14.31
N GLY A 60 -4.43 4.62 -14.47
CA GLY A 60 -5.18 5.21 -15.59
C GLY A 60 -5.33 6.72 -15.46
N ILE A 61 -5.57 7.22 -14.24
CA ILE A 61 -5.63 8.65 -13.92
C ILE A 61 -4.26 9.29 -14.14
N LEU A 62 -3.18 8.62 -13.73
CA LEU A 62 -1.81 9.09 -13.92
C LEU A 62 -1.43 9.15 -15.41
N ASN A 63 -1.71 8.10 -16.18
CA ASN A 63 -1.41 8.07 -17.63
C ASN A 63 -2.20 9.16 -18.38
N ASN A 64 -3.49 9.28 -18.08
CA ASN A 64 -4.34 10.28 -18.71
C ASN A 64 -4.11 11.71 -18.21
N ALA A 65 -3.49 11.92 -17.04
CA ALA A 65 -3.08 13.25 -16.57
C ALA A 65 -1.92 13.80 -17.41
N ILE A 66 -1.04 12.92 -17.90
CA ILE A 66 0.07 13.30 -18.78
C ILE A 66 -0.44 13.56 -20.20
N GLU A 67 -1.26 12.65 -20.74
CA GLU A 67 -1.68 12.66 -22.15
C GLU A 67 -2.82 13.64 -22.50
N GLN A 68 -3.71 14.02 -21.57
CA GLN A 68 -4.89 14.84 -21.90
C GLN A 68 -4.97 16.13 -21.06
N PRO A 69 -4.47 17.28 -21.58
CA PRO A 69 -4.46 18.55 -20.84
C PRO A 69 -5.85 19.08 -20.47
N ALA A 70 -6.87 18.79 -21.29
CA ALA A 70 -8.25 19.27 -21.10
C ALA A 70 -8.97 18.70 -19.86
N GLN A 71 -8.48 17.60 -19.26
CA GLN A 71 -9.07 17.00 -18.05
C GLN A 71 -8.07 16.90 -16.90
N ARG A 72 -6.99 17.68 -16.93
CA ARG A 72 -5.96 17.65 -15.88
C ARG A 72 -6.52 18.06 -14.53
N GLY A 73 -7.38 19.08 -14.45
CA GLY A 73 -7.84 19.67 -13.19
C GLY A 73 -8.37 18.66 -12.16
N TRP A 74 -9.36 17.83 -12.52
CA TRP A 74 -9.91 16.86 -11.57
C TRP A 74 -8.95 15.69 -11.27
N ARG A 75 -8.14 15.29 -12.25
CA ARG A 75 -7.17 14.19 -12.13
C ARG A 75 -6.01 14.58 -11.20
N THR A 76 -5.47 15.78 -11.38
CA THR A 76 -4.41 16.32 -10.52
C THR A 76 -4.94 16.63 -9.13
N ALA A 77 -6.18 17.14 -8.99
CA ALA A 77 -6.81 17.32 -7.69
C ALA A 77 -6.96 15.98 -6.93
N PHE A 78 -7.37 14.91 -7.61
CA PHE A 78 -7.43 13.57 -7.01
C PHE A 78 -6.06 13.03 -6.59
N LEU A 79 -5.05 13.14 -7.46
CA LEU A 79 -3.69 12.70 -7.17
C LEU A 79 -3.05 13.51 -6.03
N LEU A 80 -3.23 14.84 -6.04
CA LEU A 80 -2.79 15.71 -4.96
C LEU A 80 -3.51 15.40 -3.65
N GLY A 81 -4.82 15.13 -3.69
CA GLY A 81 -5.59 14.70 -2.52
C GLY A 81 -5.04 13.40 -1.91
N LEU A 82 -4.67 12.43 -2.75
CA LEU A 82 -4.07 11.17 -2.30
C LEU A 82 -2.68 11.37 -1.67
N ILE A 83 -1.84 12.20 -2.29
CA ILE A 83 -0.51 12.55 -1.75
C ILE A 83 -0.64 13.35 -0.45
N ALA A 84 -1.55 14.33 -0.41
CA ALA A 84 -1.78 15.16 0.77
C ALA A 84 -2.34 14.34 1.94
N ALA A 85 -3.28 13.42 1.69
CA ALA A 85 -3.82 12.53 2.72
C ALA A 85 -2.72 11.62 3.30
N ALA A 86 -1.89 11.01 2.45
CA ALA A 86 -0.76 10.22 2.90
C ALA A 86 0.26 11.07 3.68
N GLY A 87 0.60 12.25 3.16
CA GLY A 87 1.52 13.18 3.80
C GLY A 87 1.03 13.64 5.17
N LEU A 88 -0.25 13.97 5.31
CA LEU A 88 -0.85 14.36 6.59
C LEU A 88 -0.83 13.22 7.60
N TRP A 89 -1.10 11.99 7.16
CA TRP A 89 -1.00 10.81 8.01
C TRP A 89 0.44 10.59 8.50
N PHE A 90 1.43 10.68 7.62
CA PHE A 90 2.85 10.54 7.97
C PHE A 90 3.38 11.70 8.81
N ALA A 91 2.82 12.91 8.67
CA ALA A 91 3.20 14.05 9.52
C ALA A 91 2.84 13.83 11.00
N GLY A 92 1.71 13.15 11.28
CA GLY A 92 1.29 12.84 12.65
C GLY A 92 1.91 11.57 13.24
N ASN A 93 2.23 10.57 12.40
CA ASN A 93 2.68 9.25 12.85
C ASN A 93 4.19 8.99 12.63
N GLY A 94 4.88 9.90 11.94
CA GLY A 94 6.26 9.72 11.52
C GLY A 94 6.41 8.77 10.32
N ILE A 95 7.58 8.83 9.68
CA ILE A 95 7.95 7.92 8.60
C ILE A 95 8.84 6.83 9.20
N ALA A 96 8.34 5.60 9.24
CA ALA A 96 9.12 4.42 9.63
C ALA A 96 9.49 3.63 8.37
N PRO A 97 10.57 4.00 7.65
CA PRO A 97 10.99 3.24 6.48
C PRO A 97 11.44 1.85 6.92
N ARG A 98 10.96 0.82 6.23
CA ARG A 98 11.45 -0.55 6.40
C ARG A 98 12.92 -0.59 6.00
N THR A 99 13.80 -0.71 6.98
CA THR A 99 15.23 -0.93 6.78
C THR A 99 15.49 -2.42 6.44
N GLY A 100 16.51 -2.70 5.63
CA GLY A 100 16.85 -4.06 5.20
C GLY A 100 16.54 -4.40 3.74
N PHE A 101 16.01 -3.45 2.95
CA PHE A 101 15.78 -3.65 1.52
C PHE A 101 16.80 -2.89 0.66
N PRO A 102 17.59 -3.56 -0.19
CA PRO A 102 18.45 -2.88 -1.16
C PRO A 102 17.62 -2.06 -2.16
N LEU A 103 17.98 -0.78 -2.33
CA LEU A 103 17.26 0.17 -3.20
C LEU A 103 17.08 -0.35 -4.64
N GLY A 104 18.05 -1.10 -5.15
CA GLY A 104 18.03 -1.68 -6.49
C GLY A 104 16.87 -2.65 -6.73
N TRP A 105 16.55 -3.49 -5.74
CA TRP A 105 15.41 -4.40 -5.82
C TRP A 105 14.07 -3.66 -5.78
N LEU A 106 14.00 -2.56 -5.01
CA LEU A 106 12.81 -1.72 -4.91
C LEU A 106 12.51 -1.01 -6.24
N LEU A 107 13.56 -0.46 -6.88
CA LEU A 107 13.45 0.16 -8.20
C LEU A 107 13.07 -0.87 -9.26
N LEU A 108 13.73 -2.03 -9.27
CA LEU A 108 13.42 -3.10 -10.23
C LEU A 108 11.98 -3.60 -10.08
N ALA A 109 11.53 -3.84 -8.85
CA ALA A 109 10.15 -4.24 -8.58
C ALA A 109 9.15 -3.17 -9.04
N GLY A 110 9.42 -1.89 -8.76
CA GLY A 110 8.59 -0.78 -9.23
C GLY A 110 8.47 -0.71 -10.75
N VAL A 111 9.59 -0.88 -11.46
CA VAL A 111 9.61 -0.90 -12.94
C VAL A 111 8.85 -2.11 -13.49
N LEU A 112 9.07 -3.31 -12.95
CA LEU A 112 8.36 -4.52 -13.38
C LEU A 112 6.85 -4.40 -13.16
N VAL A 113 6.42 -3.93 -11.98
CA VAL A 113 5.01 -3.71 -11.67
C VAL A 113 4.42 -2.63 -12.56
N GLY A 114 5.13 -1.52 -12.76
CA GLY A 114 4.71 -0.45 -13.67
C GLY A 114 4.50 -0.95 -15.10
N PHE A 115 5.47 -1.69 -15.63
CA PHE A 115 5.39 -2.29 -16.96
C PHE A 115 4.23 -3.30 -17.06
N GLY A 116 4.06 -4.15 -16.05
CA GLY A 116 2.95 -5.12 -15.98
C GLY A 116 1.58 -4.46 -15.97
N THR A 117 1.38 -3.38 -15.20
CA THR A 117 0.11 -2.62 -15.20
C THR A 117 -0.16 -1.94 -16.55
N ARG A 118 0.90 -1.55 -17.27
CA ARG A 118 0.76 -0.97 -18.61
C ARG A 118 0.31 -2.01 -19.64
N ILE A 119 0.91 -3.20 -19.63
CA ILE A 119 0.50 -4.31 -20.51
C ILE A 119 -0.93 -4.77 -20.18
N GLY A 120 -1.29 -4.82 -18.89
CA GLY A 120 -2.63 -5.16 -18.43
C GLY A 120 -3.70 -4.09 -18.71
N ASN A 121 -3.33 -2.95 -19.32
CA ASN A 121 -4.20 -1.80 -19.57
C ASN A 121 -4.95 -1.30 -18.31
N GLY A 122 -4.32 -1.43 -17.14
CA GLY A 122 -4.98 -1.12 -15.87
C GLY A 122 -4.16 -1.51 -14.64
N CYS A 123 -4.59 -0.98 -13.50
CA CYS A 123 -4.03 -1.32 -12.19
C CYS A 123 -5.00 -2.18 -11.38
N THR A 124 -4.47 -2.81 -10.32
CA THR A 124 -5.27 -3.58 -9.36
C THR A 124 -6.36 -2.76 -8.69
N SER A 125 -6.14 -1.45 -8.46
CA SER A 125 -7.19 -0.60 -7.87
C SER A 125 -8.38 -0.41 -8.83
N GLY A 126 -8.13 -0.23 -10.13
CA GLY A 126 -9.17 -0.01 -11.13
C GLY A 126 -9.92 -1.27 -11.52
N HIS A 127 -9.20 -2.36 -11.81
CA HIS A 127 -9.79 -3.66 -12.11
C HIS A 127 -10.41 -4.33 -10.87
N GLY A 128 -9.81 -4.10 -9.69
CA GLY A 128 -10.30 -4.60 -8.42
C GLY A 128 -11.54 -3.85 -7.98
N ILE A 129 -11.39 -2.59 -7.53
CA ILE A 129 -12.48 -1.87 -6.85
C ILE A 129 -13.65 -1.61 -7.80
N CYS A 130 -13.40 -0.98 -8.94
CA CYS A 130 -14.48 -0.61 -9.87
C CYS A 130 -14.84 -1.72 -10.86
N GLY A 131 -13.85 -2.51 -11.30
CA GLY A 131 -14.04 -3.57 -12.29
C GLY A 131 -14.72 -4.83 -11.76
N LEU A 132 -14.42 -5.27 -10.53
CA LEU A 132 -15.16 -6.35 -9.87
C LEU A 132 -16.58 -5.92 -9.48
N ALA A 133 -16.76 -4.66 -9.06
CA ALA A 133 -18.09 -4.11 -8.75
C ALA A 133 -19.05 -4.13 -9.96
N ARG A 134 -18.53 -4.08 -11.19
CA ARG A 134 -19.32 -4.20 -12.43
C ARG A 134 -19.49 -5.65 -12.90
N PHE A 135 -19.01 -6.64 -12.14
CA PHE A 135 -19.12 -8.08 -12.44
C PHE A 135 -18.59 -8.49 -13.83
N SER A 136 -17.54 -7.82 -14.32
CA SER A 136 -16.94 -8.14 -15.62
C SER A 136 -15.97 -9.32 -15.53
N LYS A 137 -16.21 -10.37 -16.33
CA LYS A 137 -15.34 -11.56 -16.43
C LYS A 137 -13.89 -11.19 -16.77
N ARG A 138 -13.69 -10.18 -17.62
CA ARG A 138 -12.34 -9.70 -17.99
C ARG A 138 -11.60 -9.11 -16.79
N SER A 139 -12.32 -8.41 -15.91
CA SER A 139 -11.72 -7.81 -14.71
C SER A 139 -11.35 -8.87 -13.67
N LEU A 140 -12.19 -9.89 -13.52
CA LEU A 140 -11.91 -11.01 -12.61
C LEU A 140 -10.61 -11.73 -12.99
N ILE A 141 -10.43 -12.04 -14.28
CA ILE A 141 -9.21 -12.70 -14.77
C ILE A 141 -7.99 -11.81 -14.53
N ALA A 142 -8.07 -10.52 -14.81
CA ALA A 142 -6.98 -9.58 -14.56
C ALA A 142 -6.58 -9.55 -13.08
N VAL A 143 -7.55 -9.48 -12.16
CA VAL A 143 -7.26 -9.47 -10.72
C VAL A 143 -6.64 -10.79 -10.25
N ILE A 144 -7.16 -11.94 -10.69
CA ILE A 144 -6.62 -13.25 -10.32
C ILE A 144 -5.18 -13.40 -10.80
N THR A 145 -4.88 -13.02 -12.04
CA THR A 145 -3.51 -13.09 -12.58
C THR A 145 -2.54 -12.18 -11.81
N PHE A 146 -2.97 -10.97 -11.44
CA PHE A 146 -2.14 -10.01 -10.70
C PHE A 146 -1.89 -10.44 -9.26
N MET A 147 -2.91 -10.95 -8.56
CA MET A 147 -2.74 -11.47 -7.21
C MET A 147 -1.97 -12.79 -7.21
N GLY A 148 -2.21 -13.66 -8.19
CA GLY A 148 -1.48 -14.91 -8.36
C GLY A 148 0.02 -14.67 -8.59
N SER A 149 0.39 -13.72 -9.46
CA SER A 149 1.80 -13.38 -9.68
C SER A 149 2.44 -12.73 -8.45
N GLY A 150 1.72 -11.89 -7.71
CA GLY A 150 2.19 -11.30 -6.46
C GLY A 150 2.45 -12.34 -5.37
N ILE A 151 1.52 -13.27 -5.17
CA ILE A 151 1.66 -14.39 -4.22
C ILE A 151 2.84 -15.28 -4.62
N ALA A 152 2.93 -15.66 -5.90
CA ALA A 152 4.03 -16.47 -6.40
C ALA A 152 5.38 -15.78 -6.22
N THR A 153 5.48 -14.50 -6.55
CA THR A 153 6.70 -13.70 -6.39
C THR A 153 7.08 -13.59 -4.92
N ALA A 154 6.13 -13.32 -4.02
CA ALA A 154 6.38 -13.27 -2.58
C ALA A 154 6.83 -14.63 -2.03
N TYR A 155 6.21 -15.73 -2.49
CA TYR A 155 6.60 -17.08 -2.10
C TYR A 155 8.03 -17.39 -2.53
N VAL A 156 8.37 -17.11 -3.80
CA VAL A 156 9.71 -17.35 -4.36
C VAL A 156 10.76 -16.51 -3.66
N LEU A 157 10.53 -15.20 -3.50
CA LEU A 157 11.51 -14.32 -2.87
C LEU A 157 11.75 -14.67 -1.39
N ARG A 158 10.71 -15.11 -0.68
CA ARG A 158 10.78 -15.43 0.75
C ARG A 158 11.32 -16.83 1.03
N HIS A 159 10.92 -17.85 0.26
CA HIS A 159 11.24 -19.25 0.55
C HIS A 159 12.37 -19.81 -0.31
N LEU A 160 12.50 -19.38 -1.57
CA LEU A 160 13.53 -19.91 -2.49
C LEU A 160 14.80 -19.06 -2.48
N LEU A 161 14.67 -17.74 -2.43
CA LEU A 161 15.81 -16.83 -2.50
C LEU A 161 16.28 -16.31 -1.13
N ALA A 162 15.45 -16.43 -0.08
CA ALA A 162 15.71 -15.92 1.28
C ALA A 162 16.22 -14.45 1.31
N VAL A 163 15.88 -13.66 0.28
CA VAL A 163 16.32 -12.26 0.14
C VAL A 163 15.49 -11.33 1.03
N LEU A 164 14.27 -11.75 1.41
CA LEU A 164 13.42 -11.06 2.38
C LEU A 164 13.42 -11.80 3.73
N PRO A 165 13.64 -11.10 4.86
CA PRO A 165 13.46 -11.67 6.20
C PRO A 165 11.99 -12.02 6.51
#